data_AF-A0A8H5QLL8-F1
#
_entry.id   AF-A0A8H5QLL8-F1
#
_cell.length_a   1.000
_cell.length_b   1.000
_cell.length_c   1.000
_cell.angle_alpha   90.00
_cell.angle_beta   90.00
_cell.angle_gamma   90.00
#
_symmetry.space_group_name_H-M   'P 1'
#
loop_
_entity.id
_entity.type
_entity.pdbx_description
1 polymer ?
#
loop_
_entity_poly.entity_id
_entity_poly.type
_entity_poly.pdbx_seq_one_letter_code
_entity_poly.pdbx_strand_id
1 'polypeptide(L)'
;MANPSAPDWQFFELRDLPDALPCSDNILNDIWKLGARATIDSCLGKSTQPAVWQIDPSSGAYVANQRPAMTIEGHSFATYTLEFDAFIDRGGIWWAVTQPLALDGLHIQLTGEMPSRSSFANINNTVTPPNTLLLYRKLATDLARSVNHKPWNKALGTYGYALEDLNTSSVAGTAFCLSSHVASKERAVSAVAALDELGLGLGYKDRSTLDDHDSETKISPNTNGLLLQAILAAEDWGKAAKLIYNVWGAMLKDPETRSGASWEYLTPAGQPGLGAFTSLGHPWGGAATYILTEWVAGLRSADGVQGFRYKNWVVNPEPGVHVGLSHATAKVPLYPSGELKVKWSIKSKKMTVQIKAPPETKGVFWVGKTKKMLENDSSYQFTIQL
;
A
#
# COMPACT_ATOMS: atom_id res chain seq x y z
N MET A 1 -31.21 -12.85 35.30
CA MET A 1 -29.98 -12.34 34.65
C MET A 1 -29.64 -13.29 33.54
N ALA A 2 -29.96 -12.93 32.30
CA ALA A 2 -29.60 -13.73 31.14
C ALA A 2 -28.10 -13.59 30.90
N ASN A 3 -27.41 -14.73 30.83
CA ASN A 3 -26.02 -14.81 30.42
C ASN A 3 -25.96 -14.29 28.97
N PRO A 4 -25.26 -13.19 28.65
CA PRO A 4 -25.14 -12.78 27.26
C PRO A 4 -24.33 -13.87 26.56
N SER A 5 -24.99 -14.58 25.64
CA SER A 5 -24.35 -15.50 24.71
C SER A 5 -23.15 -14.80 24.11
N ALA A 6 -21.98 -15.43 24.16
CA ALA A 6 -20.80 -14.98 23.45
C ALA A 6 -21.20 -14.66 22.00
N PRO A 7 -20.77 -13.53 21.42
CA PRO A 7 -21.11 -13.20 20.05
C PRO A 7 -20.69 -14.36 19.14
N ASP A 8 -21.55 -14.72 18.19
CA ASP A 8 -21.23 -15.70 17.14
C ASP A 8 -20.04 -15.17 16.32
N TRP A 9 -18.83 -15.51 16.75
CA TRP A 9 -17.62 -15.23 15.98
C TRP A 9 -17.67 -16.11 14.73
N GLN A 10 -18.02 -15.53 13.59
CA GLN A 10 -17.74 -16.17 12.30
C GLN A 10 -16.21 -16.23 12.15
N PHE A 11 -15.65 -17.43 12.35
CA PHE A 11 -14.26 -17.70 12.05
C PHE A 11 -14.07 -17.56 10.53
N PHE A 12 -13.32 -16.55 10.10
CA PHE A 12 -12.84 -16.46 8.72
C PHE A 12 -11.62 -17.36 8.59
N GLU A 13 -11.66 -18.32 7.66
CA GLU A 13 -10.48 -19.11 7.33
C GLU A 13 -9.72 -18.48 6.15
N LEU A 14 -8.45 -18.83 5.99
CA LEU A 14 -7.64 -18.40 4.83
C LEU A 14 -8.32 -18.69 3.48
N ARG A 15 -9.10 -19.77 3.39
CA ARG A 15 -9.86 -20.12 2.17
C ARG A 15 -11.00 -19.14 1.85
N ASP A 16 -11.47 -18.42 2.86
CA ASP A 16 -12.56 -17.46 2.76
C ASP A 16 -12.06 -16.07 2.35
N LEU A 17 -10.74 -15.88 2.29
CA LEU A 17 -10.17 -14.63 1.83
C LEU A 17 -10.49 -14.39 0.34
N PRO A 18 -10.89 -13.16 0.01
CA PRO A 18 -11.33 -12.85 -1.32
C PRO A 18 -10.17 -12.87 -2.33
N ASP A 19 -8.94 -12.67 -1.85
CA ASP A 19 -7.71 -12.75 -2.61
C ASP A 19 -6.98 -14.05 -2.32
N ALA A 20 -6.31 -14.63 -3.31
CA ALA A 20 -5.46 -15.80 -3.14
C ALA A 20 -4.36 -15.82 -4.19
N LEU A 21 -3.16 -16.23 -3.79
CA LEU A 21 -1.99 -16.38 -4.67
C LEU A 21 -1.42 -17.81 -4.68
N PRO A 22 -2.11 -18.82 -5.24
CA PRO A 22 -1.46 -20.10 -5.45
C PRO A 22 -0.47 -20.00 -6.62
N CYS A 23 0.80 -20.31 -6.36
CA CYS A 23 1.88 -20.37 -7.34
C CYS A 23 2.73 -21.65 -7.21
N SER A 24 3.69 -21.85 -8.12
CA SER A 24 4.57 -23.02 -8.12
C SER A 24 5.61 -23.06 -7.00
N ASP A 25 5.79 -21.97 -6.25
CA ASP A 25 6.74 -21.89 -5.14
C ASP A 25 5.99 -21.99 -3.81
N ASN A 26 6.25 -23.07 -3.07
CA ASN A 26 5.59 -23.31 -1.79
C ASN A 26 6.01 -22.30 -0.71
N ILE A 27 7.23 -21.79 -0.75
CA ILE A 27 7.69 -20.77 0.20
C ILE A 27 6.94 -19.47 -0.04
N LEU A 28 6.75 -19.05 -1.29
CA LEU A 28 5.94 -17.86 -1.58
C LEU A 28 4.47 -18.05 -1.19
N ASN A 29 3.91 -19.24 -1.40
CA ASN A 29 2.56 -19.57 -0.95
C ASN A 29 2.44 -19.48 0.58
N ASP A 30 3.46 -19.87 1.33
CA ASP A 30 3.48 -19.80 2.80
C ASP A 30 3.76 -18.39 3.31
N ILE A 31 4.64 -17.63 2.65
CA ILE A 31 4.86 -16.20 2.92
C ILE A 31 3.56 -15.42 2.74
N TRP A 32 2.82 -15.68 1.65
CA TRP A 32 1.54 -15.03 1.39
C TRP A 32 0.56 -15.22 2.55
N LYS A 33 0.55 -16.41 3.18
CA LYS A 33 -0.36 -16.73 4.30
C LYS A 33 -0.04 -15.93 5.56
N LEU A 34 1.21 -15.48 5.77
CA LEU A 34 1.61 -14.77 7.00
C LEU A 34 0.78 -13.50 7.23
N GLY A 35 0.74 -12.58 6.25
CA GLY A 35 -0.04 -11.35 6.37
C GLY A 35 -1.55 -11.57 6.25
N ALA A 36 -1.96 -12.59 5.49
CA ALA A 36 -3.35 -13.01 5.38
C ALA A 36 -3.91 -13.45 6.74
N ARG A 37 -3.18 -14.26 7.51
CA ARG A 37 -3.58 -14.64 8.87
C ARG A 37 -3.56 -13.47 9.83
N ALA A 38 -2.49 -12.66 9.83
CA ALA A 38 -2.42 -11.48 10.69
C ALA A 38 -3.62 -10.53 10.47
N THR A 39 -4.05 -10.37 9.22
CA THR A 39 -5.25 -9.58 8.87
C THR A 39 -6.53 -10.23 9.41
N ILE A 40 -6.71 -11.54 9.22
CA ILE A 40 -7.87 -12.28 9.75
C ILE A 40 -7.97 -12.11 11.27
N ASP A 41 -6.86 -12.24 11.99
CA ASP A 41 -6.82 -12.11 13.45
C ASP A 41 -7.15 -10.68 13.93
N SER A 42 -7.07 -9.70 13.02
CA SER A 42 -7.41 -8.30 13.27
C SER A 42 -8.81 -7.91 12.79
N CYS A 43 -9.55 -8.84 12.16
CA CYS A 43 -10.89 -8.56 11.69
C CYS A 43 -11.87 -8.40 12.85
N LEU A 44 -12.78 -7.42 12.72
CA LEU A 44 -13.90 -7.24 13.62
C LEU A 44 -15.12 -8.02 13.11
N GLY A 45 -15.94 -8.52 14.03
CA GLY A 45 -17.17 -9.23 13.67
C GLY A 45 -18.05 -8.39 12.75
N LYS A 46 -18.73 -9.03 11.80
CA LYS A 46 -19.67 -8.35 10.91
C LYS A 46 -20.70 -7.56 11.72
N SER A 47 -20.95 -6.32 11.33
CA SER A 47 -21.90 -5.41 11.99
C SER A 47 -21.58 -5.05 13.45
N THR A 48 -20.35 -5.31 13.93
CA THR A 48 -19.91 -4.91 15.30
C THR A 48 -19.29 -3.52 15.35
N GLN A 49 -18.87 -2.98 14.20
CA GLN A 49 -18.31 -1.63 14.13
C GLN A 49 -19.41 -0.58 14.32
N PRO A 50 -19.25 0.38 15.25
CA PRO A 50 -20.20 1.48 15.37
C PRO A 50 -20.18 2.36 14.13
N ALA A 51 -21.28 3.07 13.87
CA ALA A 51 -21.34 4.03 12.78
C ALA A 51 -20.26 5.11 12.98
N VAL A 52 -19.48 5.39 11.92
CA VAL A 52 -18.43 6.42 11.93
C VAL A 52 -19.03 7.81 12.10
N TRP A 53 -20.25 8.02 11.61
CA TRP A 53 -20.99 9.28 11.71
C TRP A 53 -22.11 9.15 12.72
N GLN A 54 -22.27 10.19 13.54
CA GLN A 54 -23.43 10.35 14.40
C GLN A 54 -24.46 11.14 13.61
N ILE A 55 -25.64 10.58 13.39
CA ILE A 55 -26.70 11.22 12.62
C ILE A 55 -27.69 11.86 13.59
N ASP A 56 -27.81 13.19 13.53
CA ASP A 56 -28.87 13.94 14.19
C ASP A 56 -30.02 14.21 13.19
N PRO A 57 -31.28 13.86 13.50
CA PRO A 57 -32.40 14.07 12.58
C PRO A 57 -32.67 15.53 12.19
N SER A 58 -32.22 16.49 13.00
CA SER A 58 -32.45 17.93 12.79
C SER A 58 -31.23 18.67 12.25
N SER A 59 -30.03 18.21 12.62
CA SER A 59 -28.76 18.89 12.34
C SER A 59 -27.89 18.14 11.31
N GLY A 60 -28.31 16.94 10.88
CA GLY A 60 -27.60 16.14 9.88
C GLY A 60 -26.48 15.27 10.47
N ALA A 61 -25.51 14.90 9.63
CA ALA A 61 -24.39 14.05 10.04
C ALA A 61 -23.30 14.86 10.76
N TYR A 62 -22.96 14.49 11.99
CA TYR A 62 -21.80 15.00 12.70
C TYR A 62 -20.53 14.28 12.23
N VAL A 63 -19.65 15.03 11.57
CA VAL A 63 -18.37 14.53 11.04
C VAL A 63 -17.23 15.13 11.86
N ALA A 64 -16.66 14.33 12.78
CA ALA A 64 -15.56 14.78 13.63
C ALA A 64 -14.20 14.87 12.90
N ASN A 65 -14.08 14.25 11.72
CA ASN A 65 -12.85 14.18 10.97
C ASN A 65 -12.75 15.32 9.94
N GLN A 66 -11.61 16.03 9.94
CA GLN A 66 -11.33 17.09 8.97
C GLN A 66 -10.68 16.56 7.68
N ARG A 67 -10.32 15.28 7.60
CA ARG A 67 -9.83 14.66 6.37
C ARG A 67 -11.02 14.32 5.48
N PRO A 68 -11.04 14.78 4.20
CA PRO A 68 -12.08 14.39 3.27
C PRO A 68 -12.19 12.86 3.17
N ALA A 69 -13.40 12.34 3.36
CA ALA A 69 -13.71 10.94 3.10
C ALA A 69 -14.04 10.76 1.61
N MET A 70 -13.66 9.61 1.04
CA MET A 70 -14.02 9.27 -0.33
C MET A 70 -15.42 8.64 -0.36
N THR A 71 -16.26 9.07 -1.30
CA THR A 71 -17.51 8.38 -1.63
C THR A 71 -17.40 7.66 -2.97
N ILE A 72 -17.95 6.45 -3.05
CA ILE A 72 -18.12 5.73 -4.32
C ILE A 72 -19.10 6.45 -5.24
N GLU A 73 -20.12 7.12 -4.69
CA GLU A 73 -21.24 7.62 -5.48
C GLU A 73 -20.82 8.73 -6.46
N GLY A 74 -19.78 9.50 -6.10
CA GLY A 74 -19.25 10.58 -6.94
C GLY A 74 -18.18 10.17 -7.96
N HIS A 75 -17.78 8.89 -8.03
CA HIS A 75 -16.62 8.47 -8.84
C HIS A 75 -16.78 8.71 -10.34
N SER A 76 -18.01 8.81 -10.84
CA SER A 76 -18.33 9.00 -12.27
C SER A 76 -18.70 10.44 -12.63
N PHE A 77 -18.66 11.38 -11.68
CA PHE A 77 -19.03 12.76 -11.94
C PHE A 77 -18.00 13.42 -12.86
N ALA A 78 -18.46 13.91 -14.02
CA ALA A 78 -17.65 14.65 -14.99
C ALA A 78 -18.40 15.94 -15.34
N THR A 79 -17.90 17.08 -14.83
CA THR A 79 -18.58 18.40 -14.81
C THR A 79 -19.83 18.40 -13.91
N TYR A 80 -19.68 18.89 -12.69
CA TYR A 80 -20.76 18.96 -11.72
C TYR A 80 -20.63 20.24 -10.86
N THR A 81 -21.77 20.72 -10.37
CA THR A 81 -21.81 21.72 -9.29
C THR A 81 -22.01 20.95 -7.99
N LEU A 82 -21.14 21.21 -7.01
CA LEU A 82 -21.29 20.68 -5.65
C LEU A 82 -21.84 21.77 -4.75
N GLU A 83 -23.04 21.55 -4.23
CA GLU A 83 -23.69 22.42 -3.25
C GLU A 83 -23.98 21.60 -2.00
N PHE A 84 -23.61 22.11 -0.84
CA PHE A 84 -23.93 21.53 0.45
C PHE A 84 -24.00 22.63 1.50
N ASP A 85 -24.86 22.44 2.49
CA ASP A 85 -24.88 23.24 3.71
C ASP A 85 -23.97 22.57 4.74
N ALA A 86 -23.19 23.39 5.45
CA ALA A 86 -22.30 22.90 6.49
C ALA A 86 -22.35 23.82 7.72
N PHE A 87 -22.42 23.20 8.89
CA PHE A 87 -22.27 23.87 10.17
C PHE A 87 -20.90 23.54 10.77
N ILE A 88 -20.03 24.54 10.92
CA ILE A 88 -18.70 24.36 11.50
C ILE A 88 -18.81 24.46 13.03
N ASP A 89 -18.98 23.31 13.68
CA ASP A 89 -18.96 23.21 15.15
C ASP A 89 -17.57 23.60 15.72
N ARG A 90 -16.50 23.12 15.06
CA ARG A 90 -15.11 23.38 15.46
C ARG A 90 -14.15 23.30 14.27
N GLY A 91 -13.19 24.22 14.22
CA GLY A 91 -12.06 24.12 13.30
C GLY A 91 -12.36 24.58 11.88
N GLY A 92 -13.08 23.77 11.11
CA GLY A 92 -13.36 24.05 9.70
C GLY A 92 -14.00 22.87 8.98
N ILE A 93 -14.29 23.05 7.69
CA ILE A 93 -14.76 22.00 6.79
C ILE A 93 -13.86 21.89 5.57
N TRP A 94 -13.49 20.67 5.22
CA TRP A 94 -12.55 20.39 4.15
C TRP A 94 -13.20 19.40 3.19
N TRP A 95 -13.03 19.62 1.89
CA TRP A 95 -13.50 18.71 0.86
C TRP A 95 -12.49 18.63 -0.26
N ALA A 96 -12.49 17.48 -0.94
CA ALA A 96 -11.59 17.17 -2.01
C ALA A 96 -12.39 16.85 -3.28
N VAL A 97 -11.90 17.34 -4.40
CA VAL A 97 -12.35 16.98 -5.74
C VAL A 97 -11.21 16.21 -6.39
N THR A 98 -11.45 14.96 -6.79
CA THR A 98 -10.48 14.05 -7.45
C THR A 98 -9.25 13.62 -6.61
N GLN A 99 -9.08 14.12 -5.39
CA GLN A 99 -8.09 13.64 -4.41
C GLN A 99 -8.64 12.47 -3.58
N PRO A 100 -7.81 11.52 -3.10
CA PRO A 100 -6.37 11.38 -3.33
C PRO A 100 -6.02 10.64 -4.64
N LEU A 101 -7.02 10.31 -5.46
CA LEU A 101 -6.86 9.45 -6.64
C LEU A 101 -6.05 10.11 -7.78
N ALA A 102 -6.06 11.44 -7.87
CA ALA A 102 -5.28 12.23 -8.81
C ALA A 102 -4.27 13.13 -8.07
N LEU A 103 -3.02 13.16 -8.55
CA LEU A 103 -1.95 14.02 -8.03
C LEU A 103 -2.27 15.52 -8.17
N ASP A 104 -3.17 15.90 -9.07
CA ASP A 104 -3.55 17.29 -9.37
C ASP A 104 -4.96 17.67 -8.88
N GLY A 105 -5.61 16.81 -8.09
CA GLY A 105 -6.95 17.09 -7.59
C GLY A 105 -6.99 18.27 -6.62
N LEU A 106 -8.16 18.90 -6.52
CA LEU A 106 -8.36 20.09 -5.70
C LEU A 106 -8.66 19.67 -4.27
N HIS A 107 -7.91 20.22 -3.32
CA HIS A 107 -8.29 20.21 -1.91
C HIS A 107 -8.73 21.61 -1.52
N ILE A 108 -9.94 21.72 -0.97
CA ILE A 108 -10.54 22.97 -0.56
C ILE A 108 -10.80 22.90 0.93
N GLN A 109 -10.32 23.92 1.65
CA GLN A 109 -10.44 23.99 3.09
C GLN A 109 -11.04 25.35 3.47
N LEU A 110 -12.20 25.31 4.13
CA LEU A 110 -12.77 26.46 4.82
C LEU A 110 -12.42 26.35 6.30
N THR A 111 -11.64 27.29 6.79
CA THR A 111 -11.30 27.44 8.21
C THR A 111 -12.32 28.34 8.89
N GLY A 112 -12.81 27.92 10.06
CA GLY A 112 -13.72 28.74 10.87
C GLY A 112 -12.97 29.82 11.66
N GLU A 113 -13.69 30.46 12.58
CA GLU A 113 -13.19 31.56 13.43
C GLU A 113 -12.15 31.13 14.48
N MET A 114 -11.99 29.82 14.72
CA MET A 114 -10.99 29.26 15.64
C MET A 114 -10.99 29.87 17.06
N PRO A 115 -12.13 29.97 17.77
CA PRO A 115 -12.15 30.60 19.08
C PRO A 115 -11.36 29.77 20.11
N SER A 116 -10.68 30.45 21.03
CA SER A 116 -9.76 29.82 22.00
C SER A 116 -10.40 28.72 22.84
N ARG A 117 -11.71 28.76 23.05
CA ARG A 117 -12.47 27.75 23.82
C ARG A 117 -12.61 26.40 23.11
N SER A 118 -12.45 26.33 21.79
CA SER A 118 -12.68 25.11 21.01
C SER A 118 -11.56 24.79 20.01
N SER A 119 -10.59 25.68 19.79
CA SER A 119 -9.41 25.38 18.98
C SER A 119 -8.52 24.32 19.63
N PHE A 120 -7.99 23.39 18.82
CA PHE A 120 -6.96 22.46 19.29
C PHE A 120 -5.67 23.23 19.60
N ALA A 121 -4.99 22.83 20.69
CA ALA A 121 -3.78 23.50 21.15
C ALA A 121 -2.63 23.45 20.13
N ASN A 122 -2.62 22.48 19.22
CA ASN A 122 -1.59 22.25 18.21
C ASN A 122 -1.90 22.87 16.83
N ILE A 123 -2.88 23.76 16.71
CA ILE A 123 -3.21 24.40 15.43
C ILE A 123 -2.16 25.45 15.04
N ASN A 124 -1.70 25.35 13.80
CA ASN A 124 -0.80 26.33 13.19
C ASN A 124 -1.60 27.36 12.38
N ASN A 125 -1.93 28.48 13.01
CA ASN A 125 -2.70 29.57 12.40
C ASN A 125 -1.95 30.29 11.25
N THR A 126 -0.66 30.04 11.05
CA THR A 126 0.08 30.56 9.90
C THR A 126 -0.22 29.75 8.63
N VAL A 127 -0.42 28.44 8.77
CA VAL A 127 -0.72 27.53 7.65
C VAL A 127 -2.21 27.46 7.39
N THR A 128 -3.03 27.49 8.44
CA THR A 128 -4.49 27.47 8.36
C THR A 128 -5.09 28.69 9.07
N PRO A 129 -4.95 29.90 8.50
CA PRO A 129 -5.44 31.12 9.12
C PRO A 129 -6.97 31.09 9.27
N PRO A 130 -7.55 31.63 10.36
CA PRO A 130 -8.99 31.67 10.56
C PRO A 130 -9.73 32.37 9.40
N ASN A 131 -10.99 32.01 9.19
CA ASN A 131 -11.90 32.64 8.22
C ASN A 131 -11.37 32.72 6.78
N THR A 132 -10.61 31.71 6.37
CA THR A 132 -9.96 31.67 5.07
C THR A 132 -10.40 30.45 4.28
N LEU A 133 -10.65 30.66 2.98
CA LEU A 133 -10.80 29.60 1.99
C LEU A 133 -9.44 29.31 1.35
N LEU A 134 -8.94 28.10 1.52
CA LEU A 134 -7.65 27.65 1.01
C LEU A 134 -7.87 26.66 -0.12
N LEU A 135 -7.27 26.93 -1.29
CA LEU A 135 -7.27 26.06 -2.45
C LEU A 135 -5.88 25.50 -2.68
N TYR A 136 -5.73 24.17 -2.58
CA TYR A 136 -4.46 23.49 -2.78
C TYR A 136 -4.49 22.71 -4.10
N ARG A 137 -3.76 23.25 -5.10
CA ARG A 137 -3.40 22.54 -6.34
C ARG A 137 -1.90 22.62 -6.63
N LYS A 138 -1.27 23.75 -6.26
CA LYS A 138 0.15 24.05 -6.47
C LYS A 138 1.08 23.40 -5.42
N LEU A 139 0.54 23.06 -4.25
CA LEU A 139 1.33 22.55 -3.13
C LEU A 139 2.00 21.20 -3.43
N ALA A 140 1.29 20.25 -4.06
CA ALA A 140 1.85 18.92 -4.34
C ALA A 140 3.05 19.00 -5.31
N THR A 141 2.90 19.74 -6.42
CA THR A 141 3.99 19.93 -7.40
C THR A 141 5.16 20.71 -6.81
N ASP A 142 4.90 21.77 -6.04
CA ASP A 142 5.96 22.55 -5.39
C ASP A 142 6.65 21.77 -4.28
N LEU A 143 5.92 20.92 -3.56
CA LEU A 143 6.46 20.02 -2.55
C LEU A 143 7.33 18.95 -3.22
N ALA A 144 6.86 18.30 -4.28
CA ALA A 144 7.65 17.34 -5.04
C ALA A 144 8.93 17.98 -5.59
N ARG A 145 8.86 19.21 -6.12
CA ARG A 145 10.04 19.97 -6.55
C ARG A 145 10.97 20.27 -5.38
N SER A 146 10.43 20.67 -4.23
CA SER A 146 11.20 21.00 -3.03
C SER A 146 11.89 19.77 -2.45
N VAL A 147 11.21 18.61 -2.39
CA VAL A 147 11.79 17.33 -1.98
C VAL A 147 12.89 16.90 -2.96
N ASN A 148 12.70 17.13 -4.26
CA ASN A 148 13.76 16.86 -5.23
C ASN A 148 14.95 17.83 -5.15
N HIS A 149 14.76 19.02 -4.63
CA HIS A 149 15.82 20.03 -4.60
C HIS A 149 16.57 20.08 -3.27
N LYS A 150 15.86 20.00 -2.15
CA LYS A 150 16.41 20.26 -0.81
C LYS A 150 17.00 19.01 -0.14
N PRO A 151 16.25 17.92 0.08
CA PRO A 151 16.79 16.73 0.72
C PRO A 151 17.53 15.77 -0.23
N TRP A 152 17.55 16.00 -1.56
CA TRP A 152 18.32 15.13 -2.46
C TRP A 152 19.83 15.27 -2.24
N ASN A 153 20.48 14.20 -1.76
CA ASN A 153 21.92 14.15 -1.57
C ASN A 153 22.59 13.41 -2.73
N LYS A 154 23.28 14.15 -3.60
CA LYS A 154 23.97 13.58 -4.77
C LYS A 154 25.13 12.64 -4.39
N ALA A 155 25.78 12.85 -3.25
CA ALA A 155 26.91 12.03 -2.82
C ALA A 155 26.43 10.65 -2.33
N LEU A 156 25.34 10.62 -1.56
CA LEU A 156 24.69 9.36 -1.16
C LEU A 156 23.91 8.70 -2.29
N GLY A 157 23.50 9.48 -3.30
CA GLY A 157 22.64 9.00 -4.37
C GLY A 157 21.20 8.73 -3.91
N THR A 158 20.77 9.31 -2.79
CA THR A 158 19.42 9.17 -2.22
C THR A 158 18.98 10.45 -1.47
N TYR A 159 17.79 10.43 -0.88
CA TYR A 159 17.24 11.52 -0.08
C TYR A 159 17.74 11.44 1.37
N GLY A 160 18.23 12.56 1.88
CA GLY A 160 18.61 12.72 3.29
C GLY A 160 17.38 12.64 4.21
N TYR A 161 17.64 12.26 5.47
CA TYR A 161 16.62 12.00 6.48
C TYR A 161 15.80 13.24 6.84
N ALA A 162 16.48 14.39 6.97
CA ALA A 162 15.87 15.69 7.26
C ALA A 162 16.68 16.83 6.61
N LEU A 163 16.16 18.06 6.60
CA LEU A 163 16.91 19.19 6.03
C LEU A 163 18.13 19.56 6.87
N GLU A 164 18.06 19.31 8.17
CA GLU A 164 19.13 19.43 9.15
C GLU A 164 20.07 18.22 9.18
N ASP A 165 19.70 17.11 8.55
CA ASP A 165 20.50 15.88 8.46
C ASP A 165 20.39 15.26 7.05
N LEU A 166 21.22 15.79 6.15
CA LEU A 166 21.29 15.34 4.77
C LEU A 166 22.20 14.12 4.56
N ASN A 167 22.97 13.73 5.57
CA ASN A 167 23.97 12.67 5.47
C ASN A 167 23.45 11.32 5.99
N THR A 168 22.33 11.32 6.73
CA THR A 168 21.62 10.09 7.07
C THR A 168 20.64 9.72 5.96
N SER A 169 20.75 8.49 5.46
CA SER A 169 19.79 7.83 4.58
C SER A 169 18.77 7.03 5.41
N SER A 170 17.57 6.82 4.87
CA SER A 170 16.53 6.01 5.54
C SER A 170 15.68 5.20 4.57
N VAL A 171 15.15 4.08 5.07
CA VAL A 171 14.21 3.21 4.36
C VAL A 171 12.95 4.00 4.01
N ALA A 172 12.38 4.71 4.98
CA ALA A 172 11.16 5.49 4.78
C ALA A 172 11.36 6.63 3.77
N GLY A 173 12.46 7.38 3.87
CA GLY A 173 12.76 8.48 2.93
C GLY A 173 12.86 7.98 1.49
N THR A 174 13.53 6.85 1.28
CA THR A 174 13.60 6.21 -0.04
C THR A 174 12.24 5.70 -0.48
N ALA A 175 11.56 4.89 0.35
CA ALA A 175 10.28 4.28 0.02
C ALA A 175 9.23 5.31 -0.39
N PHE A 176 9.05 6.37 0.41
CA PHE A 176 8.04 7.40 0.13
C PHE A 176 8.39 8.26 -1.08
N CYS A 177 9.65 8.64 -1.29
CA CYS A 177 10.00 9.45 -2.47
C CYS A 177 9.77 8.68 -3.78
N LEU A 178 9.93 7.36 -3.77
CA LEU A 178 9.72 6.51 -4.94
C LEU A 178 8.23 6.19 -5.14
N SER A 179 7.53 5.73 -4.10
CA SER A 179 6.12 5.32 -4.21
C SER A 179 5.16 6.48 -4.47
N SER A 180 5.55 7.71 -4.10
CA SER A 180 4.79 8.92 -4.42
C SER A 180 5.12 9.53 -5.78
N HIS A 181 6.00 8.89 -6.57
CA HIS A 181 6.51 9.40 -7.85
C HIS A 181 7.18 10.79 -7.75
N VAL A 182 7.68 11.15 -6.56
CA VAL A 182 8.50 12.36 -6.39
C VAL A 182 9.85 12.15 -7.06
N ALA A 183 10.49 11.00 -6.88
CA ALA A 183 11.73 10.67 -7.57
C ALA A 183 11.53 10.45 -9.08
N SER A 184 12.41 11.03 -9.90
CA SER A 184 12.50 10.66 -11.32
C SER A 184 12.96 9.20 -11.47
N LYS A 185 12.81 8.59 -12.65
CA LYS A 185 13.26 7.20 -12.88
C LYS A 185 14.75 7.02 -12.56
N GLU A 186 15.59 7.99 -12.94
CA GLU A 186 17.03 7.95 -12.70
C GLU A 186 17.34 8.05 -11.20
N ARG A 187 16.63 8.91 -10.47
CA ARG A 187 16.76 9.05 -9.02
C ARG A 187 16.25 7.83 -8.28
N ALA A 188 15.18 7.21 -8.76
CA ALA A 188 14.67 5.95 -8.21
C ALA A 188 15.71 4.84 -8.32
N VAL A 189 16.32 4.68 -9.50
CA VAL A 189 17.43 3.71 -9.71
C VAL A 189 18.61 4.02 -8.78
N SER A 190 19.03 5.28 -8.69
CA SER A 190 20.12 5.71 -7.80
C SER A 190 19.79 5.43 -6.32
N ALA A 191 18.59 5.79 -5.87
CA ALA A 191 18.19 5.62 -4.48
C ALA A 191 18.03 4.14 -4.09
N VAL A 192 17.58 3.28 -5.02
CA VAL A 192 17.53 1.82 -4.82
C VAL A 192 18.93 1.21 -4.78
N ALA A 193 19.90 1.77 -5.50
CA ALA A 193 21.31 1.36 -5.39
C ALA A 193 21.92 1.79 -4.04
N ALA A 194 21.54 2.96 -3.51
CA ALA A 194 22.01 3.45 -2.22
C ALA A 194 21.50 2.65 -1.00
N LEU A 195 20.49 1.78 -1.18
CA LEU A 195 19.96 0.93 -0.09
C LEU A 195 20.98 -0.03 0.49
N ASP A 196 22.06 -0.35 -0.23
CA ASP A 196 23.11 -1.25 0.27
C ASP A 196 23.72 -0.74 1.59
N GLU A 197 23.77 0.59 1.80
CA GLU A 197 24.21 1.22 3.07
C GLU A 197 23.28 0.90 4.26
N LEU A 198 22.01 0.60 3.98
CA LEU A 198 21.01 0.25 4.99
C LEU A 198 20.90 -1.27 5.21
N GLY A 199 21.70 -2.06 4.48
CA GLY A 199 21.65 -3.51 4.56
C GLY A 199 21.95 -4.02 5.98
N LEU A 200 21.03 -4.83 6.52
CA LEU A 200 21.16 -5.43 7.84
C LEU A 200 20.70 -6.90 7.76
N GLY A 201 21.66 -7.81 7.55
CA GLY A 201 21.42 -9.24 7.47
C GLY A 201 20.37 -9.62 6.42
N LEU A 202 19.14 -9.84 6.87
CA LEU A 202 18.02 -10.29 6.04
C LEU A 202 17.32 -9.16 5.26
N GLY A 203 17.41 -7.92 5.71
CA GLY A 203 16.65 -6.81 5.14
C GLY A 203 17.38 -5.48 5.29
N TYR A 204 16.63 -4.41 5.48
CA TYR A 204 17.17 -3.07 5.66
C TYR A 204 16.79 -2.50 7.03
N LYS A 205 17.76 -1.86 7.70
CA LYS A 205 17.54 -1.08 8.92
C LYS A 205 16.96 0.29 8.59
N ASP A 206 16.21 0.88 9.51
CA ASP A 206 15.45 2.10 9.20
C ASP A 206 16.29 3.31 8.80
N ARG A 207 17.51 3.45 9.34
CA ARG A 207 18.43 4.59 9.13
C ARG A 207 19.89 4.14 9.11
N SER A 208 20.74 4.79 8.30
CA SER A 208 22.17 4.44 8.19
C SER A 208 22.96 4.68 9.48
N THR A 209 22.50 5.59 10.32
CA THR A 209 23.13 5.93 11.61
C THR A 209 22.86 4.95 12.74
N LEU A 210 21.98 3.95 12.53
CA LEU A 210 21.79 2.88 13.50
C LEU A 210 23.01 1.94 13.47
N ASP A 211 23.52 1.57 14.64
CA ASP A 211 24.63 0.62 14.77
C ASP A 211 24.14 -0.79 14.42
N ASP A 212 24.83 -1.46 13.50
CA ASP A 212 24.50 -2.82 13.04
C ASP A 212 24.67 -3.88 14.11
N HIS A 213 25.44 -3.59 15.16
CA HIS A 213 25.71 -4.48 16.28
C HIS A 213 24.85 -4.20 17.51
N ASP A 214 24.09 -3.11 17.51
CA ASP A 214 23.16 -2.81 18.60
C ASP A 214 22.04 -3.85 18.62
N SER A 215 21.77 -4.43 19.80
CA SER A 215 20.72 -5.41 19.98
C SER A 215 19.33 -4.86 19.63
N GLU A 216 19.11 -3.55 19.71
CA GLU A 216 17.85 -2.88 19.38
C GLU A 216 17.73 -2.51 17.89
N THR A 217 18.80 -2.65 17.10
CA THR A 217 18.73 -2.45 15.65
C THR A 217 18.00 -3.62 15.00
N LYS A 218 16.73 -3.39 14.65
CA LYS A 218 15.83 -4.39 14.05
C LYS A 218 15.57 -4.12 12.58
N ILE A 219 15.05 -5.15 11.92
CA ILE A 219 14.41 -5.09 10.61
C ILE A 219 12.90 -5.02 10.86
N SER A 220 12.24 -3.95 10.40
CA SER A 220 10.79 -3.85 10.44
C SER A 220 10.18 -4.27 9.10
N PRO A 221 9.34 -5.33 9.06
CA PRO A 221 8.60 -5.72 7.85
C PRO A 221 7.64 -4.63 7.36
N ASN A 222 7.25 -3.68 8.22
CA ASN A 222 6.46 -2.52 7.83
C ASN A 222 7.26 -1.58 6.91
N THR A 223 8.39 -1.05 7.38
CA THR A 223 9.22 -0.13 6.59
C THR A 223 9.85 -0.83 5.38
N ASN A 224 10.28 -2.08 5.54
CA ASN A 224 10.78 -2.91 4.44
C ASN A 224 9.68 -3.26 3.44
N GLY A 225 8.42 -3.36 3.86
CA GLY A 225 7.26 -3.54 2.98
C GLY A 225 6.98 -2.32 2.09
N LEU A 226 7.02 -1.12 2.67
CA LEU A 226 6.92 0.12 1.91
C LEU A 226 8.07 0.25 0.90
N LEU A 227 9.27 -0.12 1.32
CA LEU A 227 10.45 -0.14 0.46
C LEU A 227 10.33 -1.19 -0.66
N LEU A 228 9.79 -2.36 -0.37
CA LEU A 228 9.60 -3.42 -1.35
C LEU A 228 8.73 -2.96 -2.53
N GLN A 229 7.64 -2.23 -2.26
CA GLN A 229 6.85 -1.59 -3.33
C GLN A 229 7.69 -0.64 -4.18
N ALA A 230 8.55 0.17 -3.56
CA ALA A 230 9.42 1.10 -4.26
C ALA A 230 10.49 0.38 -5.12
N ILE A 231 11.10 -0.70 -4.62
CA ILE A 231 12.07 -1.53 -5.36
C ILE A 231 11.39 -2.16 -6.59
N LEU A 232 10.17 -2.66 -6.44
CA LEU A 232 9.39 -3.23 -7.53
C LEU A 232 9.01 -2.17 -8.57
N ALA A 233 8.60 -0.97 -8.14
CA ALA A 233 8.34 0.14 -9.06
C ALA A 233 9.60 0.59 -9.82
N ALA A 234 10.78 0.39 -9.25
CA ALA A 234 12.08 0.63 -9.90
C ALA A 234 12.57 -0.53 -10.79
N GLU A 235 11.78 -1.59 -10.95
CA GLU A 235 12.06 -2.76 -11.79
C GLU A 235 13.27 -3.61 -11.33
N ASP A 236 13.70 -3.50 -10.06
CA ASP A 236 14.76 -4.36 -9.49
C ASP A 236 14.16 -5.63 -8.86
N TRP A 237 13.71 -6.53 -9.74
CA TRP A 237 13.04 -7.79 -9.37
C TRP A 237 13.91 -8.69 -8.49
N GLY A 238 15.23 -8.69 -8.71
CA GLY A 238 16.17 -9.51 -7.95
C GLY A 238 16.29 -9.06 -6.50
N LYS A 239 16.43 -7.75 -6.27
CA LYS A 239 16.47 -7.19 -4.92
C LYS A 239 15.14 -7.35 -4.19
N ALA A 240 14.02 -7.17 -4.90
CA ALA A 240 12.68 -7.40 -4.36
C ALA A 240 12.49 -8.86 -3.92
N ALA A 241 12.84 -9.82 -4.78
CA ALA A 241 12.76 -11.24 -4.47
C ALA A 241 13.62 -11.62 -3.26
N LYS A 242 14.87 -11.16 -3.22
CA LYS A 242 15.78 -11.39 -2.09
C LYS A 242 15.18 -10.88 -0.79
N LEU A 243 14.61 -9.67 -0.80
CA LEU A 243 13.98 -9.10 0.40
C LEU A 243 12.78 -9.93 0.87
N ILE A 244 11.93 -10.38 -0.07
CA ILE A 244 10.78 -11.26 0.22
C ILE A 244 11.23 -12.56 0.91
N TYR A 245 12.14 -13.30 0.28
CA TYR A 245 12.62 -14.58 0.81
C TYR A 245 13.39 -14.44 2.11
N ASN A 246 14.13 -13.35 2.29
CA ASN A 246 14.92 -13.16 3.50
C ASN A 246 14.05 -12.74 4.69
N VAL A 247 13.30 -11.65 4.58
CA VAL A 247 12.55 -11.07 5.71
C VAL A 247 11.35 -11.94 6.06
N TRP A 248 10.48 -12.22 5.10
CA TRP A 248 9.27 -13.01 5.38
C TRP A 248 9.55 -14.50 5.40
N GLY A 249 10.48 -14.99 4.58
CA GLY A 249 10.88 -16.40 4.63
C GLY A 249 11.55 -16.76 5.96
N ALA A 250 12.22 -15.84 6.66
CA ALA A 250 12.76 -16.11 8.00
C ALA A 250 11.67 -16.45 9.02
N MET A 251 10.48 -15.84 8.92
CA MET A 251 9.34 -16.10 9.83
C MET A 251 8.77 -17.52 9.71
N LEU A 252 9.15 -18.26 8.67
CA LEU A 252 8.71 -19.63 8.42
C LEU A 252 9.68 -20.70 8.93
N LYS A 253 10.95 -20.35 9.18
CA LYS A 253 12.05 -21.31 9.33
C LYS A 253 12.05 -22.02 10.69
N ASP A 254 11.84 -21.26 11.75
CA ASP A 254 12.02 -21.73 13.12
C ASP A 254 10.68 -22.21 13.71
N PRO A 255 10.53 -23.51 14.03
CA PRO A 255 9.28 -24.05 14.55
C PRO A 255 8.92 -23.53 15.95
N GLU A 256 9.90 -23.07 16.73
CA GLU A 256 9.69 -22.56 18.10
C GLU A 256 9.15 -21.13 18.09
N THR A 257 9.51 -20.34 17.07
CA THR A 257 9.15 -18.92 16.99
C THR A 257 8.11 -18.61 15.91
N ARG A 258 7.87 -19.51 14.95
CA ARG A 258 6.80 -19.33 13.95
C ARG A 258 5.43 -19.30 14.63
N SER A 259 4.70 -18.22 14.37
CA SER A 259 3.31 -18.01 14.78
C SER A 259 2.31 -18.39 13.68
N GLY A 260 2.77 -18.54 12.44
CA GLY A 260 1.91 -18.64 11.26
C GLY A 260 1.40 -17.29 10.73
N ALA A 261 1.72 -16.18 11.40
CA ALA A 261 1.34 -14.82 11.02
C ALA A 261 2.59 -13.93 10.82
N SER A 262 2.44 -12.79 10.15
CA SER A 262 3.54 -11.85 9.96
C SER A 262 3.98 -11.20 11.27
N TRP A 263 5.29 -10.99 11.45
CA TRP A 263 5.84 -10.42 12.68
C TRP A 263 6.02 -8.90 12.60
N GLU A 264 6.16 -8.31 13.78
CA GLU A 264 6.39 -6.88 13.95
C GLU A 264 7.84 -6.45 13.72
N TYR A 265 8.82 -7.22 14.23
CA TYR A 265 10.25 -6.95 14.05
C TYR A 265 11.04 -8.25 13.96
N LEU A 266 12.15 -8.23 13.21
CA LEU A 266 13.16 -9.27 13.19
C LEU A 266 14.51 -8.72 13.64
N THR A 267 15.30 -9.58 14.25
CA THR A 267 16.74 -9.39 14.40
C THR A 267 17.46 -9.62 13.05
N PRO A 268 18.69 -9.14 12.89
CA PRO A 268 19.51 -9.44 11.71
C PRO A 268 19.70 -10.94 11.45
N ALA A 269 19.65 -11.75 12.51
CA ALA A 269 19.78 -13.20 12.46
C ALA A 269 18.48 -13.94 12.07
N GLY A 270 17.35 -13.25 11.90
CA GLY A 270 16.07 -13.84 11.54
C GLY A 270 15.25 -14.39 12.70
N GLN A 271 15.63 -14.05 13.93
CA GLN A 271 14.83 -14.31 15.13
C GLN A 271 13.87 -13.15 15.40
N PRO A 272 12.74 -13.37 16.09
CA PRO A 272 11.84 -12.27 16.44
C PRO A 272 12.53 -11.24 17.34
N GLY A 273 12.18 -9.97 17.17
CA GLY A 273 12.78 -8.83 17.88
C GLY A 273 12.41 -8.68 19.37
N LEU A 274 12.27 -9.77 20.13
CA LEU A 274 11.57 -9.84 21.44
C LEU A 274 12.01 -8.86 22.55
N GLY A 275 13.13 -8.12 22.40
CA GLY A 275 13.62 -7.17 23.40
C GLY A 275 12.69 -5.98 23.70
N ALA A 276 11.99 -5.45 22.69
CA ALA A 276 11.23 -4.21 22.80
C ALA A 276 9.70 -4.38 22.92
N PHE A 277 9.21 -5.59 23.22
CA PHE A 277 7.86 -6.06 22.88
C PHE A 277 7.72 -6.24 21.36
N THR A 278 7.41 -7.45 20.90
CA THR A 278 7.24 -7.75 19.47
C THR A 278 6.05 -8.66 19.31
N SER A 279 5.03 -8.20 18.59
CA SER A 279 3.93 -9.05 18.17
C SER A 279 4.39 -10.02 17.08
N LEU A 280 4.07 -11.30 17.26
CA LEU A 280 4.26 -12.34 16.25
C LEU A 280 3.02 -12.51 15.35
N GLY A 281 2.00 -11.67 15.52
CA GLY A 281 0.80 -11.62 14.67
C GLY A 281 0.44 -10.18 14.38
N HIS A 282 1.28 -9.48 13.63
CA HIS A 282 1.19 -8.04 13.40
C HIS A 282 0.81 -7.75 11.93
N PRO A 283 -0.36 -7.14 11.66
CA PRO A 283 -0.83 -6.87 10.29
C PRO A 283 0.10 -5.99 9.46
N TRP A 284 0.79 -5.03 10.08
CA TRP A 284 1.72 -4.15 9.37
C TRP A 284 2.90 -4.89 8.73
N GLY A 285 3.14 -6.14 9.16
CA GLY A 285 4.17 -6.99 8.60
C GLY A 285 3.68 -7.78 7.40
N GLY A 286 2.42 -7.64 7.01
CA GLY A 286 1.79 -8.41 5.95
C GLY A 286 2.10 -7.95 4.53
N ALA A 287 3.10 -7.08 4.31
CA ALA A 287 3.31 -6.46 3.00
C ALA A 287 3.50 -7.46 1.85
N ALA A 288 4.23 -8.56 2.10
CA ALA A 288 4.40 -9.61 1.11
C ALA A 288 3.08 -10.23 0.63
N THR A 289 2.02 -10.25 1.44
CA THR A 289 0.72 -10.82 1.04
C THR A 289 0.11 -10.07 -0.15
N TYR A 290 -0.01 -8.74 -0.08
CA TYR A 290 -0.58 -7.98 -1.21
C TYR A 290 0.43 -7.84 -2.36
N ILE A 291 1.73 -7.71 -2.06
CA ILE A 291 2.78 -7.57 -3.09
C ILE A 291 2.88 -8.81 -3.97
N LEU A 292 2.80 -10.00 -3.38
CA LEU A 292 2.82 -11.22 -4.18
C LEU A 292 1.62 -11.22 -5.15
N THR A 293 0.42 -10.84 -4.71
CA THR A 293 -0.77 -10.78 -5.58
C THR A 293 -0.56 -9.79 -6.73
N GLU A 294 -0.11 -8.58 -6.40
CA GLU A 294 0.03 -7.46 -7.34
C GLU A 294 1.18 -7.59 -8.33
N TRP A 295 2.30 -8.16 -7.89
CA TRP A 295 3.56 -8.15 -8.66
C TRP A 295 4.01 -9.54 -9.08
N VAL A 296 3.81 -10.57 -8.25
CA VAL A 296 4.24 -11.94 -8.61
C VAL A 296 3.22 -12.60 -9.52
N ALA A 297 1.94 -12.67 -9.14
CA ALA A 297 0.90 -13.05 -10.09
C ALA A 297 0.66 -11.95 -11.14
N GLY A 298 0.93 -10.70 -10.75
CA GLY A 298 0.99 -9.55 -11.65
C GLY A 298 -0.31 -8.78 -11.79
N LEU A 299 -1.33 -9.06 -10.97
CA LEU A 299 -2.66 -8.48 -11.10
C LEU A 299 -2.81 -7.25 -10.21
N ARG A 300 -2.90 -6.05 -10.82
CA ARG A 300 -3.04 -4.78 -10.09
C ARG A 300 -3.99 -3.81 -10.78
N SER A 301 -4.50 -2.82 -10.06
CA SER A 301 -5.16 -1.68 -10.68
C SER A 301 -4.18 -0.92 -11.57
N ALA A 302 -4.68 -0.24 -12.60
CA ALA A 302 -3.88 0.76 -13.28
C ALA A 302 -3.54 1.92 -12.33
N ASP A 303 -2.51 2.69 -12.64
CA ASP A 303 -2.15 3.86 -11.83
C ASP A 303 -3.27 4.91 -11.87
N GLY A 304 -3.34 5.78 -10.86
CA GLY A 304 -4.21 6.96 -10.84
C GLY A 304 -5.73 6.67 -10.82
N VAL A 305 -6.52 7.73 -11.05
CA VAL A 305 -7.99 7.72 -11.04
C VAL A 305 -8.60 6.66 -11.96
N GLN A 306 -7.95 6.37 -13.07
CA GLN A 306 -8.44 5.43 -14.07
C GLN A 306 -8.40 3.98 -13.59
N GLY A 307 -7.52 3.65 -12.65
CA GLY A 307 -7.46 2.32 -12.04
C GLY A 307 -8.34 2.14 -10.82
N PHE A 308 -8.98 3.22 -10.34
CA PHE A 308 -9.90 3.13 -9.20
C PHE A 308 -10.93 2.04 -9.45
N ARG A 309 -11.10 1.14 -8.47
CA ARG A 309 -11.99 -0.04 -8.54
C ARG A 309 -11.67 -1.02 -9.67
N TYR A 310 -10.41 -1.08 -10.12
CA TYR A 310 -10.01 -1.88 -11.26
C TYR A 310 -10.83 -1.55 -12.53
N LYS A 311 -11.31 -0.31 -12.68
CA LYS A 311 -11.93 0.14 -13.94
C LYS A 311 -10.96 -0.07 -15.10
N ASN A 312 -9.71 0.34 -14.88
CA ASN A 312 -8.57 -0.10 -15.65
C ASN A 312 -7.62 -0.94 -14.78
N TRP A 313 -7.07 -2.00 -15.35
CA TRP A 313 -6.21 -2.94 -14.63
C TRP A 313 -5.02 -3.39 -15.48
N VAL A 314 -3.99 -3.90 -14.81
CA VAL A 314 -2.75 -4.38 -15.40
C VAL A 314 -2.53 -5.83 -14.99
N VAL A 315 -2.12 -6.65 -15.96
CA VAL A 315 -1.53 -7.97 -15.70
C VAL A 315 -0.09 -7.96 -16.19
N ASN A 316 0.86 -7.96 -15.27
CA ASN A 316 2.28 -8.03 -15.57
C ASN A 316 2.95 -9.11 -14.71
N PRO A 317 3.17 -10.33 -15.26
CA PRO A 317 3.74 -11.44 -14.52
C PRO A 317 5.28 -11.41 -14.43
N GLU A 318 5.95 -10.38 -14.96
CA GLU A 318 7.41 -10.32 -15.06
C GLU A 318 8.15 -10.64 -13.75
N PRO A 319 7.79 -10.07 -12.58
CA PRO A 319 8.46 -10.40 -11.34
C PRO A 319 8.32 -11.89 -10.99
N GLY A 320 7.14 -12.47 -11.21
CA GLY A 320 6.90 -13.91 -11.01
C GLY A 320 7.73 -14.78 -11.96
N VAL A 321 7.85 -14.40 -13.23
CA VAL A 321 8.72 -15.09 -14.20
C VAL A 321 10.19 -14.97 -13.79
N HIS A 322 10.62 -13.79 -13.33
CA HIS A 322 12.00 -13.53 -12.93
C HIS A 322 12.44 -14.42 -11.77
N VAL A 323 11.57 -14.68 -10.80
CA VAL A 323 11.85 -15.58 -9.67
C VAL A 323 11.64 -17.06 -10.01
N GLY A 324 11.44 -17.40 -11.29
CA GLY A 324 11.43 -18.78 -11.77
C GLY A 324 10.10 -19.53 -11.60
N LEU A 325 8.99 -18.83 -11.38
CA LEU A 325 7.70 -19.50 -11.26
C LEU A 325 7.25 -20.13 -12.57
N SER A 326 6.73 -21.35 -12.50
CA SER A 326 6.12 -22.05 -13.63
C SER A 326 4.61 -21.81 -13.72
N HIS A 327 3.95 -21.36 -12.65
CA HIS A 327 2.57 -20.89 -12.71
C HIS A 327 2.25 -19.97 -11.52
N ALA A 328 1.30 -19.07 -11.71
CA ALA A 328 0.65 -18.33 -10.63
C ALA A 328 -0.81 -18.04 -10.98
N THR A 329 -1.61 -17.80 -9.94
CA THR A 329 -2.99 -17.34 -10.05
C THR A 329 -3.17 -16.18 -9.08
N ALA A 330 -3.94 -15.18 -9.45
CA ALA A 330 -4.47 -14.17 -8.53
C ALA A 330 -5.95 -13.94 -8.82
N LYS A 331 -6.68 -13.59 -7.77
CA LYS A 331 -8.06 -13.11 -7.84
C LYS A 331 -8.18 -11.88 -6.95
N VAL A 332 -9.01 -10.92 -7.37
CA VAL A 332 -9.41 -9.77 -6.56
C VAL A 332 -10.93 -9.59 -6.67
N PRO A 333 -11.65 -9.40 -5.56
CA PRO A 333 -13.09 -9.13 -5.58
C PRO A 333 -13.31 -7.70 -6.09
N LEU A 334 -14.43 -7.50 -6.77
CA LEU A 334 -14.86 -6.17 -7.19
C LEU A 334 -16.14 -5.81 -6.45
N TYR A 335 -16.21 -4.55 -6.00
CA TYR A 335 -17.40 -4.02 -5.34
C TYR A 335 -18.25 -3.22 -6.34
N PRO A 336 -19.60 -3.38 -6.35
CA PRO A 336 -20.40 -4.15 -5.40
C PRO A 336 -20.51 -5.66 -5.71
N SER A 337 -20.14 -6.09 -6.91
CA SER A 337 -20.11 -7.50 -7.30
C SER A 337 -19.10 -7.73 -8.44
N GLY A 338 -18.70 -8.99 -8.63
CA GLY A 338 -17.75 -9.41 -9.65
C GLY A 338 -16.38 -9.78 -9.09
N GLU A 339 -15.54 -10.36 -9.95
CA GLU A 339 -14.15 -10.68 -9.64
C GLU A 339 -13.28 -10.44 -10.87
N LEU A 340 -12.03 -10.06 -10.64
CA LEU A 340 -10.99 -10.06 -11.64
C LEU A 340 -9.99 -11.16 -11.28
N LYS A 341 -9.72 -12.05 -12.22
CA LYS A 341 -8.90 -13.24 -12.00
C LYS A 341 -7.92 -13.43 -13.12
N VAL A 342 -6.65 -13.68 -12.78
CA VAL A 342 -5.61 -14.10 -13.72
C VAL A 342 -5.09 -15.47 -13.32
N LYS A 343 -4.80 -16.29 -14.33
CA LYS A 343 -4.00 -17.50 -14.20
C LYS A 343 -3.02 -17.54 -15.36
N TRP A 344 -1.76 -17.79 -15.07
CA TRP A 344 -0.76 -18.04 -16.10
C TRP A 344 0.10 -19.25 -15.75
N SER A 345 0.64 -19.90 -16.78
CA SER A 345 1.56 -21.03 -16.64
C SER A 345 2.58 -21.04 -17.76
N ILE A 346 3.80 -21.48 -17.47
CA ILE A 346 4.92 -21.54 -18.40
C ILE A 346 5.30 -23.01 -18.61
N LYS A 347 5.29 -23.44 -19.87
CA LYS A 347 5.81 -24.74 -20.28
C LYS A 347 6.64 -24.56 -21.55
N SER A 348 7.87 -25.07 -21.55
CA SER A 348 8.78 -25.01 -22.71
C SER A 348 8.90 -23.59 -23.30
N LYS A 349 9.14 -22.59 -22.45
CA LYS A 349 9.21 -21.15 -22.80
C LYS A 349 7.95 -20.55 -23.43
N LYS A 350 6.80 -21.25 -23.37
CA LYS A 350 5.50 -20.72 -23.76
C LYS A 350 4.70 -20.39 -22.51
N MET A 351 4.21 -19.17 -22.41
CA MET A 351 3.30 -18.75 -21.36
C MET A 351 1.87 -18.80 -21.87
N THR A 352 1.04 -19.61 -21.24
CA THR A 352 -0.41 -19.61 -21.43
C THR A 352 -1.04 -18.74 -20.36
N VAL A 353 -1.90 -17.80 -20.77
CA VAL A 353 -2.58 -16.84 -19.89
C VAL A 353 -4.09 -16.98 -20.05
N GLN A 354 -4.80 -16.96 -18.92
CA GLN A 354 -6.25 -16.93 -18.80
C GLN A 354 -6.63 -15.79 -17.86
N ILE A 355 -7.48 -14.87 -18.31
CA ILE A 355 -7.97 -13.76 -17.50
C ILE A 355 -9.49 -13.75 -17.56
N LYS A 356 -10.15 -13.60 -16.42
CA LYS A 356 -11.58 -13.32 -16.31
C LYS A 356 -11.75 -11.93 -15.70
N ALA A 357 -12.56 -11.10 -16.32
CA ALA A 357 -12.81 -9.72 -15.91
C ALA A 357 -14.27 -9.35 -16.17
N PRO A 358 -14.85 -8.36 -15.47
CA PRO A 358 -16.14 -7.82 -15.87
C PRO A 358 -16.04 -7.08 -17.23
N PRO A 359 -17.04 -7.19 -18.12
CA PRO A 359 -17.03 -6.60 -19.46
C PRO A 359 -16.80 -5.08 -19.51
N GLU A 360 -17.19 -4.36 -18.46
CA GLU A 360 -17.09 -2.91 -18.32
C GLU A 360 -15.70 -2.42 -17.92
N THR A 361 -14.76 -3.33 -17.65
CA THR A 361 -13.38 -3.02 -17.27
C THR A 361 -12.43 -3.13 -18.46
N LYS A 362 -11.26 -2.48 -18.35
CA LYS A 362 -10.23 -2.50 -19.39
C LYS A 362 -8.90 -2.94 -18.82
N GLY A 363 -8.28 -3.91 -19.47
CA GLY A 363 -7.00 -4.46 -19.08
C GLY A 363 -5.88 -4.16 -20.04
N VAL A 364 -4.67 -4.13 -19.50
CA VAL A 364 -3.45 -4.30 -20.29
C VAL A 364 -2.63 -5.45 -19.71
N PHE A 365 -2.33 -6.41 -20.57
CA PHE A 365 -1.36 -7.45 -20.26
C PHE A 365 -0.01 -7.09 -20.88
N TRP A 366 1.08 -7.25 -20.14
CA TRP A 366 2.41 -7.15 -20.72
C TRP A 366 3.48 -7.97 -20.01
N VAL A 367 4.42 -8.50 -20.79
CA VAL A 367 5.63 -9.20 -20.34
C VAL A 367 6.71 -9.08 -21.43
N GLY A 368 7.89 -8.65 -21.04
CA GLY A 368 8.95 -8.19 -21.93
C GLY A 368 8.41 -7.13 -22.89
N LYS A 369 8.60 -7.36 -24.18
CA LYS A 369 8.10 -6.47 -25.26
C LYS A 369 6.67 -6.82 -25.70
N THR A 370 6.09 -7.91 -25.21
CA THR A 370 4.76 -8.34 -25.60
C THR A 370 3.71 -7.58 -24.80
N LYS A 371 2.84 -6.85 -25.48
CA LYS A 371 1.73 -6.09 -24.88
C LYS A 371 0.41 -6.47 -25.56
N LYS A 372 -0.65 -6.63 -24.78
CA LYS A 372 -2.02 -6.90 -25.25
C LYS A 372 -3.00 -5.99 -24.53
N MET A 373 -3.84 -5.31 -25.30
CA MET A 373 -5.01 -4.59 -24.78
C MET A 373 -6.16 -5.58 -24.64
N LEU A 374 -6.89 -5.52 -23.52
CA LEU A 374 -7.94 -6.45 -23.13
C LEU A 374 -9.20 -5.63 -22.82
N GLU A 375 -10.10 -5.50 -23.78
CA GLU A 375 -11.31 -4.68 -23.65
C GLU A 375 -12.51 -5.43 -24.24
N ASN A 376 -13.73 -5.08 -23.81
CA ASN A 376 -15.01 -5.55 -24.39
C ASN A 376 -15.23 -7.08 -24.37
N ASP A 377 -14.62 -7.80 -23.43
CA ASP A 377 -14.84 -9.23 -23.22
C ASP A 377 -14.82 -9.54 -21.71
N SER A 378 -15.36 -10.68 -21.32
CA SER A 378 -15.33 -11.18 -19.94
C SER A 378 -14.27 -12.25 -19.72
N SER A 379 -13.69 -12.79 -20.79
CA SER A 379 -12.72 -13.88 -20.73
C SER A 379 -11.68 -13.76 -21.83
N TYR A 380 -10.41 -13.70 -21.43
CA TYR A 380 -9.27 -13.64 -22.34
C TYR A 380 -8.40 -14.88 -22.19
N GLN A 381 -8.08 -15.53 -23.30
CA GLN A 381 -7.13 -16.65 -23.32
C GLN A 381 -6.17 -16.52 -24.48
N PHE A 382 -4.87 -16.58 -24.19
CA PHE A 382 -3.84 -16.49 -25.21
C PHE A 382 -2.56 -17.21 -24.76
N THR A 383 -1.70 -17.50 -25.72
CA THR A 383 -0.35 -18.03 -25.49
C THR A 383 0.67 -17.08 -26.10
N ILE A 384 1.79 -16.90 -25.42
CA ILE A 384 2.91 -16.07 -25.88
C ILE A 384 4.22 -16.86 -25.75
N GLN A 385 5.20 -16.46 -26.54
CA GLN A 385 6.57 -16.95 -26.44
C GLN A 385 7.35 -16.03 -25.50
N LEU A 386 8.01 -16.61 -24.48
CA LEU A 386 8.92 -15.89 -23.57
C LEU A 386 10.35 -15.86 -24.09
#